data_AF-A0A8B6XPT7-F1
#
_entry.id   AF-A0A8B6XPT7-F1
#
_cell.length_a   1.000
_cell.length_b   1.000
_cell.length_c   1.000
_cell.angle_alpha   90.00
_cell.angle_beta   90.00
_cell.angle_gamma   90.00
#
_symmetry.space_group_name_H-M   'P 1'
#
loop_
_entity.id
_entity.type
_entity.pdbx_description
1 polymer ?
#
loop_
_entity_poly.entity_id
_entity_poly.type
_entity_poly.pdbx_seq_one_letter_code
_entity_poly.pdbx_strand_id
1 'polypeptide(L)'
;MSFSTSRDRLQQLEEIERDLVAVIESAGQSLLELSKEQPSEDYIISRTTEFLKGLEAVEKNLSEQISYLSNATTSHQHEAGIYGEEKKFQLVCEATANVLDRLNSLTKKEAF
;
A
#
# COMPACT_ATOMS: atom_id res chain seq x y z
N MET A 1 -10.37 11.96 -4.25
CA MET A 1 -10.16 11.69 -2.81
C MET A 1 -9.10 10.58 -2.64
N SER A 2 -7.81 10.87 -2.83
CA SER A 2 -6.75 9.82 -2.85
C SER A 2 -5.61 10.04 -1.84
N PHE A 3 -5.60 11.15 -1.10
CA PHE A 3 -4.48 11.48 -0.20
C PHE A 3 -4.59 10.84 1.20
N SER A 4 -5.80 10.49 1.66
CA SER A 4 -5.99 9.88 2.98
C SER A 4 -5.38 8.49 3.03
N THR A 5 -5.59 7.67 2.00
CA THR A 5 -5.05 6.31 1.93
C THR A 5 -3.53 6.28 1.93
N SER A 6 -2.85 7.15 1.17
CA SER A 6 -1.38 7.16 1.17
C SER A 6 -0.78 7.56 2.52
N ARG A 7 -1.39 8.53 3.23
CA ARG A 7 -0.94 8.94 4.56
C ARG A 7 -1.15 7.82 5.58
N ASP A 8 -2.31 7.18 5.56
CA ASP A 8 -2.62 6.06 6.46
C ASP A 8 -1.67 4.88 6.23
N ARG A 9 -1.28 4.61 4.98
CA ARG A 9 -0.28 3.58 4.65
C ARG A 9 1.11 3.93 5.14
N LEU A 10 1.51 5.20 5.03
CA LEU A 10 2.80 5.65 5.51
C LEU A 10 2.88 5.52 7.04
N GLN A 11 1.79 5.86 7.73
CA GLN A 11 1.66 5.63 9.17
C GLN A 11 1.75 4.14 9.54
N GLN A 12 1.12 3.24 8.77
CA GLN A 12 1.24 1.79 9.00
C GLN A 12 2.67 1.29 8.84
N LEU A 13 3.44 1.82 7.86
CA LEU A 13 4.85 1.47 7.71
C LEU A 13 5.70 1.98 8.89
N GLU A 14 5.41 3.18 9.40
CA GLU A 14 6.07 3.68 10.62
C GLU A 14 5.72 2.85 11.86
N GLU A 15 4.50 2.32 11.95
CA GLU A 15 4.11 1.38 13.01
C GLU A 15 4.90 0.07 12.90
N ILE A 16 5.00 -0.50 11.71
CA ILE A 16 5.81 -1.71 11.45
C ILE A 16 7.28 -1.48 11.83
N GLU A 17 7.84 -0.30 11.53
CA GLU A 17 9.22 0.05 11.90
C GLU A 17 9.41 0.11 13.42
N ARG A 18 8.45 0.71 14.15
CA ARG A 18 8.48 0.72 15.61
C ARG A 18 8.40 -0.69 16.19
N ASP A 19 7.52 -1.54 15.66
CA ASP A 19 7.39 -2.93 16.10
C ASP A 19 8.68 -3.72 15.83
N LEU A 20 9.34 -3.48 14.69
CA LEU A 20 10.63 -4.11 14.37
C LEU A 20 11.72 -3.73 15.38
N VAL A 21 11.78 -2.46 15.79
CA VAL A 21 12.72 -2.02 16.85
C VAL A 21 12.46 -2.78 18.14
N ALA A 22 11.20 -2.90 18.58
CA ALA A 22 10.84 -3.63 19.80
C ALA A 22 11.20 -5.14 19.73
N VAL A 23 11.05 -5.75 18.56
CA VAL A 23 11.48 -7.15 18.31
C VAL A 23 13.00 -7.29 18.50
N ILE A 24 13.78 -6.39 17.89
CA ILE A 24 15.25 -6.41 18.01
C ILE A 24 15.68 -6.18 19.45
N GLU A 25 15.04 -5.25 20.17
CA GLU A 25 15.29 -5.01 21.58
C GLU A 25 15.01 -6.26 22.44
N SER A 26 13.90 -6.95 22.19
CA SER A 26 13.55 -8.20 22.89
C SER A 26 14.62 -9.28 22.69
N ALA A 27 15.11 -9.45 21.45
CA ALA A 27 16.20 -10.37 21.15
C ALA A 27 17.51 -9.95 21.85
N GLY A 28 17.85 -8.66 21.80
CA GLY A 28 19.03 -8.12 22.47
C GLY A 28 19.00 -8.34 23.98
N GLN A 29 17.84 -8.17 24.61
CA GLN A 29 17.66 -8.42 26.04
C GLN A 29 17.78 -9.91 26.39
N SER A 30 17.28 -10.83 25.56
CA SER A 30 17.51 -12.27 25.74
C SER A 30 19.00 -12.62 25.68
N LEU A 31 19.72 -12.08 24.69
CA LEU A 31 21.16 -12.32 24.54
C LEU A 31 21.96 -11.73 25.70
N LEU A 32 21.60 -10.54 26.17
CA LEU A 32 22.23 -9.91 27.33
C LEU A 32 22.01 -10.74 28.61
N GLU A 33 20.81 -11.26 28.82
CA GLU A 33 20.53 -12.14 29.96
C GLU A 33 21.38 -13.42 29.91
N LEU A 34 21.50 -14.04 28.74
CA LEU A 34 22.31 -15.24 28.51
C LEU A 34 23.81 -15.01 28.77
N SER A 35 24.29 -13.76 28.70
CA SER A 35 25.69 -13.42 28.96
C SER A 35 26.04 -13.29 30.46
N LYS A 36 25.06 -13.34 31.35
CA LYS A 36 25.29 -13.23 32.80
C LYS A 36 25.86 -14.53 33.37
N GLU A 37 26.57 -14.43 34.50
CA GLU A 37 27.08 -15.60 35.22
C GLU A 37 25.97 -16.53 35.71
N GLN A 38 24.80 -15.97 36.03
CA GLN A 38 23.60 -16.72 36.42
C GLN A 38 22.37 -16.19 35.67
N PRO A 39 22.09 -16.69 34.46
CA PRO A 39 20.95 -16.24 33.65
C PRO A 39 19.60 -16.62 34.26
N SER A 40 18.61 -15.74 34.16
CA SER A 40 17.22 -16.07 34.49
C SER A 40 16.50 -16.75 33.31
N GLU A 41 16.17 -18.03 33.48
CA GLU A 41 15.47 -18.82 32.47
C GLU A 41 14.06 -18.27 32.17
N ASP A 42 13.29 -17.90 33.20
CA ASP A 42 11.96 -17.30 33.04
C ASP A 42 12.02 -15.99 32.24
N TYR A 43 13.04 -15.15 32.49
CA TYR A 43 13.22 -13.90 31.75
C TYR A 43 13.56 -14.17 30.28
N ILE A 44 14.47 -15.11 30.00
CA ILE A 44 14.85 -15.49 28.63
C ILE A 44 13.63 -16.03 27.87
N ILE A 45 12.85 -16.91 28.49
CA ILE A 45 11.64 -17.48 27.86
C ILE A 45 10.63 -16.37 27.57
N SER A 46 10.41 -15.46 28.51
CA SER A 46 9.50 -14.32 28.32
C SER A 46 9.93 -13.44 27.15
N ARG A 47 11.20 -13.00 27.12
CA ARG A 47 11.72 -12.14 26.04
C ARG A 47 11.80 -12.82 24.68
N THR A 48 12.13 -14.10 24.65
CA THR A 48 12.15 -14.87 23.41
C THR A 48 10.74 -15.11 22.88
N THR A 49 9.74 -15.28 23.76
CA THR A 49 8.33 -15.36 23.37
C THR A 49 7.82 -14.03 22.81
N GLU A 50 8.21 -12.91 23.43
CA GLU A 50 7.90 -11.56 22.95
C GLU A 50 8.52 -11.31 21.56
N PHE A 51 9.79 -11.68 21.39
CA PHE A 51 10.50 -11.65 20.11
C PHE A 51 9.76 -12.44 19.02
N LEU A 52 9.40 -13.71 19.29
CA LEU A 52 8.72 -14.56 18.30
C LEU A 52 7.36 -13.99 17.88
N LYS A 53 6.56 -13.53 18.84
CA LYS A 53 5.25 -12.93 18.55
C LYS A 53 5.37 -11.63 17.77
N GLY A 54 6.30 -10.77 18.16
CA GLY A 54 6.54 -9.52 17.44
C GLY A 54 7.06 -9.76 16.02
N LEU A 55 7.95 -10.74 15.84
CA LEU A 55 8.47 -11.10 14.53
C LEU A 55 7.37 -11.61 13.59
N GLU A 56 6.47 -12.48 14.10
CA GLU A 56 5.31 -12.96 13.34
C GLU A 56 4.39 -11.81 12.91
N ALA A 57 4.14 -10.86 13.81
CA ALA A 57 3.32 -9.68 13.52
C ALA A 57 3.97 -8.78 12.46
N VAL A 58 5.27 -8.49 12.60
CA VAL A 58 6.03 -7.69 11.62
C VAL A 58 6.06 -8.36 10.26
N GLU A 59 6.34 -9.67 10.19
CA GLU A 59 6.38 -10.42 8.93
C GLU A 59 5.02 -10.39 8.21
N LYS A 60 3.93 -10.62 8.95
CA LYS A 60 2.58 -10.56 8.41
C LYS A 60 2.26 -9.17 7.86
N ASN A 61 2.45 -8.12 8.68
CA ASN A 61 2.10 -6.75 8.31
C ASN A 61 2.95 -6.25 7.12
N LEU A 62 4.23 -6.59 7.08
CA LEU A 62 5.11 -6.24 5.97
C LEU A 62 4.70 -6.96 4.67
N SER A 63 4.33 -8.23 4.77
CA SER A 63 3.85 -9.02 3.62
C SER A 63 2.55 -8.46 3.04
N GLU A 64 1.65 -7.96 3.89
CA GLU A 64 0.43 -7.26 3.46
C GLU A 64 0.77 -5.96 2.71
N GLN A 65 1.74 -5.17 3.20
CA GLN A 65 2.19 -3.95 2.50
C GLN A 65 2.87 -4.27 1.16
N ILE A 66 3.71 -5.30 1.09
CA ILE A 66 4.34 -5.75 -0.16
C ILE A 66 3.28 -6.18 -1.17
N SER A 67 2.30 -6.97 -0.74
CA SER A 67 1.19 -7.43 -1.59
C SER A 67 0.37 -6.24 -2.10
N TYR A 68 0.09 -5.28 -1.22
CA TYR A 68 -0.60 -4.05 -1.60
C TYR A 68 0.19 -3.24 -2.63
N LEU A 69 1.47 -2.96 -2.36
CA LEU A 69 2.33 -2.19 -3.26
C LEU A 69 2.46 -2.87 -4.61
N SER A 70 2.57 -4.20 -4.65
CA SER A 70 2.63 -4.99 -5.89
C SER A 70 1.34 -4.86 -6.70
N ASN A 71 0.17 -4.94 -6.04
CA ASN A 71 -1.13 -4.79 -6.71
C ASN A 71 -1.42 -3.34 -7.13
N ALA A 72 -1.07 -2.37 -6.29
CA ALA A 72 -1.26 -0.94 -6.55
C ALA A 72 -0.35 -0.46 -7.69
N THR A 73 0.93 -0.86 -7.69
CA THR A 73 1.84 -0.53 -8.81
C THR A 73 1.44 -1.21 -10.11
N THR A 74 0.78 -2.37 -10.07
CA THR A 74 0.25 -3.05 -11.27
C THR A 74 -1.04 -2.40 -11.78
N SER A 75 -1.95 -1.98 -10.90
CA SER A 75 -3.25 -1.39 -11.27
C SER A 75 -3.19 0.12 -11.59
N HIS A 76 -2.12 0.83 -11.21
CA HIS A 76 -2.00 2.27 -11.38
C HIS A 76 -1.14 2.71 -12.59
N GLN A 77 -0.66 1.81 -13.45
CA GLN A 77 0.24 2.24 -14.53
C GLN A 77 -0.44 3.04 -15.66
N HIS A 78 -1.77 3.12 -15.73
CA HIS A 78 -2.43 3.93 -16.76
C HIS A 78 -3.82 4.51 -16.40
N GLU A 79 -4.60 3.95 -15.47
CA GLU A 79 -6.03 4.31 -15.33
C GLU A 79 -6.40 5.20 -14.14
N ALA A 80 -5.56 5.29 -13.11
CA ALA A 80 -5.88 6.04 -11.88
C ALA A 80 -5.14 7.37 -11.75
N GLY A 81 -4.21 7.69 -12.66
CA GLY A 81 -3.46 8.94 -12.68
C GLY A 81 -4.09 10.01 -13.58
N ILE A 82 -3.47 11.19 -13.62
CA ILE A 82 -3.87 12.31 -14.50
C ILE A 82 -4.00 11.85 -15.96
N TYR A 83 -3.16 10.93 -16.42
CA TYR A 83 -3.25 10.35 -17.76
C TYR A 83 -4.58 9.62 -18.00
N GLY A 84 -5.12 8.90 -17.01
CA GLY A 84 -6.39 8.19 -17.12
C GLY A 84 -7.56 9.17 -17.26
N GLU A 85 -7.57 10.24 -16.47
CA GLU A 85 -8.60 11.28 -16.55
C GLU A 85 -8.49 12.12 -17.83
N GLU A 86 -7.28 12.49 -18.24
CA GLU A 86 -7.02 13.19 -19.51
C GLU A 86 -7.43 12.33 -20.70
N LYS A 87 -7.13 11.02 -20.68
CA LYS A 87 -7.52 10.10 -21.75
C LYS A 87 -9.04 9.91 -21.80
N LYS A 88 -9.71 9.80 -20.65
CA LYS A 88 -11.18 9.76 -20.57
C LYS A 88 -11.79 11.04 -21.15
N PHE A 89 -11.26 12.20 -20.79
CA PHE A 89 -11.70 13.49 -21.33
C PHE A 89 -11.53 13.53 -22.86
N GLN A 90 -10.34 13.15 -23.37
CA GLN A 90 -10.08 13.06 -24.81
C GLN A 90 -11.09 12.14 -25.50
N LEU A 91 -11.36 10.97 -24.94
CA LEU A 91 -12.30 9.99 -25.51
C LEU A 91 -13.74 10.55 -25.57
N VAL A 92 -14.17 11.28 -24.53
CA VAL A 92 -15.48 11.94 -24.49
C VAL A 92 -15.56 13.07 -25.52
N CYS A 93 -14.50 13.86 -25.68
CA CYS A 93 -14.43 14.91 -26.71
C CYS A 93 -14.55 14.32 -28.12
N GLU A 94 -13.79 13.26 -28.42
CA GLU A 94 -13.85 12.56 -29.71
C GLU A 94 -15.23 11.94 -29.96
N ALA A 95 -15.83 11.31 -28.94
CA ALA A 95 -17.18 10.77 -29.05
C ALA A 95 -18.22 11.87 -29.33
N THR A 96 -18.12 13.01 -28.64
CA THR A 96 -19.05 14.14 -28.80
C THR A 96 -18.91 14.77 -30.19
N ALA A 97 -17.67 14.93 -30.69
CA ALA A 97 -17.42 15.42 -32.04
C ALA A 97 -18.05 14.50 -33.10
N ASN A 98 -17.90 13.18 -32.96
CA ASN A 98 -18.53 12.22 -33.85
C ASN A 98 -20.07 12.30 -33.85
N VAL A 99 -20.68 12.51 -32.68
CA VAL A 99 -22.14 12.69 -32.57
C VAL A 99 -22.59 13.99 -33.24
N LEU A 100 -21.84 15.08 -33.07
CA LEU A 100 -22.10 16.36 -33.73
C LEU A 100 -22.04 16.23 -35.26
N ASP A 101 -21.00 15.58 -35.78
CA ASP A 101 -20.84 15.33 -37.22
C ASP A 101 -21.99 14.49 -37.78
N ARG A 102 -22.42 13.46 -37.03
CA ARG A 102 -23.57 12.64 -37.41
C ARG A 102 -24.85 13.47 -37.43
N LEU A 103 -25.10 14.30 -36.43
CA LEU A 103 -26.27 15.17 -36.38
C LEU A 103 -26.29 16.14 -37.56
N ASN A 104 -25.17 16.83 -37.82
CA ASN A 104 -25.02 17.74 -38.96
C ASN A 104 -25.27 17.05 -40.31
N SER A 105 -24.82 15.79 -40.45
CA SER A 105 -25.06 15.01 -41.66
C SER A 105 -26.55 14.65 -41.86
N LEU A 106 -27.30 14.48 -40.77
CA LEU A 106 -28.73 14.17 -40.79
C LEU A 106 -29.56 15.43 -41.05
N THR A 107 -29.24 16.55 -40.39
CA THR A 107 -29.90 17.84 -40.65
C THR A 107 -29.72 18.28 -42.11
N LYS A 108 -28.55 18.04 -42.70
CA LYS A 108 -28.32 18.29 -44.13
C LYS A 108 -29.12 17.37 -45.05
N LYS A 109 -29.48 16.16 -44.60
CA LYS A 109 -30.33 15.23 -45.36
C LYS A 109 -31.82 15.54 -45.23
N GLU A 110 -32.27 16.13 -44.13
CA GLU A 110 -33.67 16.57 -43.94
C GLU A 110 -33.99 17.90 -44.63
N ALA A 111 -32.98 18.66 -45.06
CA ALA A 111 -33.13 19.92 -45.77
C ALA A 111 -33.25 19.79 -47.31
N PHE A 112 -33.31 18.56 -47.83
CA PHE A 112 -33.58 18.20 -49.23
C PHE A 112 -34.79 17.29 -49.31
#